data_AF-A0A2T2U5Q6-F1
#
_entry.id   AF-A0A2T2U5Q6-F1
#
_cell.length_a   1.000
_cell.length_b   1.000
_cell.length_c   1.000
_cell.angle_alpha   90.00
_cell.angle_beta   90.00
_cell.angle_gamma   90.00
#
_symmetry.space_group_name_H-M   'P 1'
#
loop_
_entity.id
_entity.type
_entity.pdbx_description
1 polymer ?
#
loop_
_entity_poly.entity_id
_entity_poly.type
_entity_poly.pdbx_seq_one_letter_code
_entity_poly.pdbx_strand_id
1 'polypeptide(L)'
;MLVMQGTGMGAPMFVGAYEATLGSAGGPVATWIMGAVLFAISGGLWGALYGVFVRESSTTKGMIFGFLPALWLWLVVAPFILDKPIFFGFQPPKLLLPLVFNVVIWGGFLGWYCQGSDLAAPSFR
;
A
#
# COMPACT_ATOMS: atom_id res chain seq x y z
N MET A 1 -20.76 -9.12 -5.84
CA MET A 1 -21.02 -8.50 -7.16
C MET A 1 -21.96 -7.29 -7.07
N LEU A 2 -23.05 -7.38 -6.29
CA LEU A 2 -24.07 -6.31 -6.18
C LEU A 2 -23.64 -5.00 -5.50
N VAL A 3 -22.73 -5.02 -4.52
CA VAL A 3 -22.38 -3.80 -3.76
C VAL A 3 -21.42 -2.87 -4.50
N MET A 4 -20.60 -3.37 -5.43
CA MET A 4 -19.59 -2.59 -6.16
C MET A 4 -20.06 -2.09 -7.52
N GLN A 5 -20.99 -2.79 -8.17
CA GLN A 5 -21.67 -2.25 -9.35
C GLN A 5 -22.62 -1.10 -8.99
N GLY A 6 -23.09 -1.02 -7.73
CA GLY A 6 -23.95 0.05 -7.25
C GLY A 6 -23.24 1.39 -6.96
N THR A 7 -21.91 1.42 -6.87
CA THR A 7 -21.15 2.62 -6.46
C THR A 7 -20.25 3.20 -7.55
N GLY A 8 -20.16 2.56 -8.73
CA GLY A 8 -19.30 3.02 -9.84
C GLY A 8 -17.79 2.95 -9.56
N MET A 9 -17.38 2.40 -8.43
CA MET A 9 -15.98 2.19 -8.08
C MET A 9 -15.56 0.82 -8.62
N GLY A 10 -14.71 0.81 -9.65
CA GLY A 10 -14.14 -0.42 -10.19
C GLY A 10 -13.38 -1.25 -9.14
N ALA A 11 -12.89 -2.42 -9.53
CA ALA A 11 -12.15 -3.29 -8.62
C ALA A 11 -10.95 -2.55 -7.96
N PRO A 12 -10.67 -2.79 -6.65
CA PRO A 12 -9.51 -2.25 -5.96
C PRO A 12 -8.22 -2.60 -6.71
N MET A 13 -7.26 -1.69 -6.67
CA MET A 13 -6.04 -1.85 -7.48
C MET A 13 -5.21 -3.08 -7.13
N PHE A 14 -5.26 -3.59 -5.90
CA PHE A 14 -4.56 -4.83 -5.53
C PHE A 14 -5.16 -6.06 -6.22
N VAL A 15 -6.46 -6.05 -6.52
CA VAL A 15 -7.13 -7.11 -7.29
C VAL A 15 -6.67 -7.03 -8.74
N GLY A 16 -6.65 -5.84 -9.32
CA GLY A 16 -6.13 -5.64 -10.68
C GLY A 16 -4.65 -6.02 -10.83
N ALA A 17 -3.82 -5.75 -9.82
CA ALA A 17 -2.42 -6.15 -9.81
C ALA A 17 -2.24 -7.68 -9.70
N TYR A 18 -3.06 -8.35 -8.89
CA TYR A 18 -3.07 -9.82 -8.84
C TYR A 18 -3.47 -10.41 -10.19
N GLU A 19 -4.57 -9.93 -10.79
CA GLU A 19 -5.04 -10.42 -12.09
C GLU A 19 -4.00 -10.22 -13.19
N ALA A 20 -3.31 -9.08 -13.20
CA ALA A 20 -2.28 -8.78 -14.19
C ALA A 20 -1.00 -9.64 -14.03
N THR A 21 -0.69 -10.11 -12.82
CA THR A 21 0.57 -10.84 -12.53
C THR A 21 0.41 -12.36 -12.51
N LEU A 22 -0.68 -12.86 -11.92
CA LEU A 22 -0.88 -14.28 -11.64
C LEU A 22 -2.09 -14.86 -12.39
N GLY A 23 -2.85 -14.01 -13.09
CA GLY A 23 -4.08 -14.41 -13.77
C GLY A 23 -5.22 -14.72 -12.79
N SER A 24 -6.44 -14.81 -13.32
CA SER A 24 -7.66 -15.05 -12.54
C SER A 24 -7.93 -16.56 -12.31
N ALA A 25 -6.89 -17.30 -11.89
CA ALA A 25 -6.85 -18.77 -11.90
C ALA A 25 -7.87 -19.49 -10.98
N GLY A 26 -8.68 -18.78 -10.19
CA GLY A 26 -9.67 -19.37 -9.28
C GLY A 26 -11.05 -18.69 -9.28
N GLY A 27 -11.34 -17.85 -10.28
CA GLY A 27 -12.56 -17.05 -10.33
C GLY A 27 -12.53 -15.81 -9.41
N PRO A 28 -13.62 -15.02 -9.37
CA PRO A 28 -13.61 -13.69 -8.76
C PRO A 28 -13.33 -13.72 -7.25
N VAL A 29 -13.91 -14.65 -6.49
CA VAL A 29 -13.74 -14.68 -5.03
C VAL A 29 -12.30 -15.03 -4.63
N ALA A 30 -11.71 -16.04 -5.27
CA ALA A 30 -10.34 -16.44 -4.99
C ALA A 30 -9.34 -15.32 -5.32
N THR A 31 -9.55 -14.63 -6.44
CA THR A 31 -8.74 -13.49 -6.88
C THR A 31 -8.73 -12.36 -5.85
N TRP A 32 -9.86 -12.06 -5.22
CA TRP A 32 -9.97 -11.04 -4.19
C TRP A 32 -9.27 -11.43 -2.89
N ILE A 33 -9.45 -12.67 -2.45
CA ILE A 33 -8.79 -13.18 -1.24
C ILE A 33 -7.27 -13.16 -1.43
N MET A 34 -6.79 -13.67 -2.56
CA MET A 34 -5.36 -13.72 -2.85
C MET A 34 -4.79 -12.31 -3.02
N GLY A 35 -5.50 -11.41 -3.71
CA GLY A 35 -5.11 -10.01 -3.81
C GLY A 35 -5.01 -9.32 -2.45
N ALA A 36 -5.96 -9.58 -1.54
CA ALA A 36 -5.95 -9.02 -0.18
C ALA A 36 -4.80 -9.58 0.67
N VAL A 37 -4.52 -10.88 0.56
CA VAL A 37 -3.39 -11.53 1.25
C VAL A 37 -2.07 -10.94 0.78
N LEU A 38 -1.86 -10.81 -0.53
CA LEU A 38 -0.65 -10.21 -1.07
C LEU A 38 -0.52 -8.73 -0.70
N PHE A 39 -1.64 -7.99 -0.66
CA PHE A 39 -1.64 -6.61 -0.20
C PHE A 39 -1.20 -6.50 1.27
N ALA A 40 -1.70 -7.39 2.14
CA ALA A 40 -1.29 -7.44 3.54
C ALA A 40 0.21 -7.79 3.69
N ILE A 41 0.70 -8.77 2.92
CA ILE A 41 2.13 -9.15 2.89
C ILE A 41 2.98 -7.96 2.42
N SER A 42 2.59 -7.30 1.33
CA SER A 42 3.28 -6.12 0.82
C SER A 42 3.31 -4.99 1.85
N GLY A 43 2.18 -4.71 2.52
CA GLY A 43 2.12 -3.74 3.61
C GLY A 43 3.08 -4.10 4.74
N GLY A 44 3.06 -5.36 5.18
CA GLY A 44 3.97 -5.88 6.20
C GLY A 44 5.45 -5.74 5.83
N LEU A 45 5.82 -5.99 4.58
CA LEU A 45 7.20 -5.80 4.09
C LEU A 45 7.63 -4.33 4.20
N TRP A 46 6.80 -3.38 3.76
CA TRP A 46 7.10 -1.96 3.92
C TRP A 46 7.18 -1.55 5.40
N GLY A 47 6.31 -2.10 6.25
CA GLY A 47 6.36 -1.88 7.70
C GLY A 47 7.64 -2.40 8.34
N ALA A 48 8.10 -3.59 7.93
CA ALA A 48 9.36 -4.15 8.40
C ALA A 48 10.56 -3.28 7.97
N LEU A 49 10.58 -2.80 6.74
CA LEU A 49 11.61 -1.85 6.26
C LEU A 49 11.60 -0.57 7.09
N TYR A 50 10.42 -0.02 7.42
CA TYR A 50 10.31 1.14 8.29
C TYR A 50 10.95 0.89 9.66
N GLY A 51 10.58 -0.21 10.33
CA GLY A 51 11.12 -0.54 11.66
C GLY A 51 12.64 -0.82 11.67
N VAL A 52 13.22 -1.25 10.54
CA VAL A 52 14.67 -1.48 10.43
C VAL A 52 15.43 -0.17 10.17
N PHE A 53 14.90 0.69 9.29
CA PHE A 53 15.64 1.86 8.82
C PHE A 53 15.35 3.15 9.61
N VAL A 54 14.24 3.22 10.34
CA VAL A 54 13.82 4.43 11.08
C VAL A 54 14.03 4.20 12.57
N ARG A 55 15.14 4.75 13.10
CA ARG A 55 15.58 4.56 14.51
C ARG A 55 14.81 5.37 15.55
N GLU A 56 14.18 6.46 15.13
CA GLU A 56 13.39 7.33 16.00
C GLU A 56 12.06 7.56 15.31
N SER A 57 11.10 6.70 15.58
CA SER A 57 9.80 6.71 14.95
C SER A 57 8.98 7.91 15.40
N SER A 58 8.22 8.46 14.46
CA SER A 58 7.15 9.39 14.77
C SER A 58 6.07 9.21 13.71
N THR A 59 4.83 9.57 14.03
CA THR A 59 3.74 9.60 13.05
C THR A 59 4.14 10.32 11.77
N THR A 60 4.82 11.47 11.88
CA THR A 60 5.29 12.24 10.71
C THR A 60 6.33 11.49 9.89
N LYS A 61 7.33 10.85 10.52
CA LYS A 61 8.33 10.04 9.81
C LYS A 61 7.67 8.84 9.12
N GLY A 62 6.69 8.23 9.76
CA GLY A 62 5.86 7.18 9.17
C GLY A 62 5.09 7.66 7.94
N MET A 63 4.45 8.83 8.01
CA MET A 63 3.77 9.44 6.85
C MET A 63 4.77 9.72 5.72
N ILE A 64 5.93 10.31 6.01
CA ILE A 64 6.99 10.54 5.02
C ILE A 64 7.41 9.22 4.37
N PHE A 65 7.63 8.17 5.16
CA PHE A 65 7.97 6.85 4.65
C PHE A 65 6.85 6.27 3.78
N GLY A 66 5.59 6.53 4.10
CA GLY A 66 4.43 6.13 3.30
C GLY A 66 4.42 6.68 1.86
N PHE A 67 5.21 7.72 1.55
CA PHE A 67 5.41 8.14 0.16
C PHE A 67 6.20 7.11 -0.65
N LEU A 68 7.09 6.31 -0.04
CA LEU A 68 7.85 5.30 -0.76
C LEU A 68 6.96 4.23 -1.41
N PRO A 69 6.04 3.55 -0.70
CA PRO A 69 5.11 2.63 -1.36
C PRO A 69 4.16 3.33 -2.34
N ALA A 70 3.79 4.59 -2.13
CA ALA A 70 2.99 5.34 -3.11
C ALA A 70 3.77 5.63 -4.41
N LEU A 71 5.04 6.06 -4.28
CA LEU A 71 5.95 6.26 -5.41
C LEU A 71 6.25 4.94 -6.12
N TRP A 72 6.48 3.85 -5.39
CA TRP A 72 6.65 2.52 -5.97
C TRP A 72 5.43 2.11 -6.80
N LEU A 73 4.23 2.34 -6.28
CA LEU A 73 3.00 2.08 -7.01
C LEU A 73 2.90 2.88 -8.32
N TRP A 74 3.22 4.18 -8.29
CA TRP A 74 3.09 5.04 -9.47
C TRP A 74 4.21 4.89 -10.50
N LEU A 75 5.44 4.66 -10.03
CA LEU A 75 6.64 4.65 -10.86
C LEU A 75 7.02 3.25 -11.33
N VAL A 76 6.61 2.21 -10.59
CA VAL A 76 6.99 0.82 -10.89
C VAL A 76 5.77 -0.04 -11.20
N VAL A 77 4.84 -0.17 -10.27
CA VAL A 77 3.69 -1.08 -10.44
C VAL A 77 2.79 -0.63 -11.60
N ALA A 78 2.48 0.67 -11.70
CA ALA A 78 1.64 1.19 -12.78
C ALA A 78 2.20 0.88 -14.18
N PRO A 79 3.44 1.27 -14.55
CA PRO A 79 3.96 1.00 -15.89
C PRO A 79 4.35 -0.46 -16.13
N PHE A 80 4.99 -1.13 -15.18
CA PHE A 80 5.61 -2.44 -15.46
C PHE A 80 4.73 -3.63 -15.11
N ILE A 81 3.73 -3.45 -14.25
CA ILE A 81 2.85 -4.55 -13.81
C ILE A 81 1.44 -4.39 -14.40
N LEU A 82 0.91 -3.18 -14.41
CA LEU A 82 -0.48 -2.92 -14.80
C LEU A 82 -0.63 -2.41 -16.25
N ASP A 83 0.48 -2.19 -16.95
CA ASP A 83 0.53 -1.55 -18.27
C ASP A 83 -0.29 -0.24 -18.29
N LYS A 84 -0.07 0.60 -17.29
CA LYS A 84 -0.68 1.92 -17.14
C LYS A 84 0.39 3.01 -17.22
N PRO A 85 0.03 4.23 -17.66
CA PRO A 85 0.98 5.33 -17.64
C PRO A 85 1.49 5.59 -16.22
N ILE A 86 2.70 6.14 -16.10
CA ILE A 86 3.25 6.62 -14.83
C ILE A 86 2.23 7.57 -14.17
N PHE A 87 2.09 7.49 -12.85
CA PHE A 87 1.06 8.23 -12.09
C PHE A 87 -0.38 7.95 -12.55
N PHE A 88 -0.61 6.83 -13.24
CA PHE A 88 -1.89 6.49 -13.87
C PHE A 88 -2.42 7.59 -14.81
N GLY A 89 -1.52 8.32 -15.47
CA GLY A 89 -1.87 9.45 -16.34
C GLY A 89 -2.43 10.64 -15.57
N PHE A 90 -1.97 10.83 -14.32
CA PHE A 90 -2.37 11.93 -13.43
C PHE A 90 -3.87 11.99 -13.13
N GLN A 91 -4.57 10.85 -13.19
CA GLN A 91 -5.99 10.79 -12.83
C GLN A 91 -6.17 11.09 -11.32
N PRO A 92 -6.95 12.12 -10.94
CA PRO A 92 -7.06 12.56 -9.56
C PRO A 92 -7.34 11.46 -8.52
N PRO A 93 -8.34 10.57 -8.69
CA PRO A 93 -8.61 9.54 -7.68
C PRO A 93 -7.44 8.55 -7.51
N LYS A 94 -6.67 8.29 -8.57
CA LYS A 94 -5.53 7.37 -8.56
C LYS A 94 -4.24 8.01 -8.01
N LEU A 95 -4.23 9.34 -7.88
CA LEU A 95 -3.21 10.08 -7.15
C LEU A 95 -3.59 10.24 -5.67
N LEU A 96 -4.85 10.57 -5.38
CA LEU A 96 -5.26 10.86 -4.01
C LEU A 96 -5.36 9.60 -3.16
N LEU A 97 -5.88 8.49 -3.70
CA LEU A 97 -6.05 7.26 -2.94
C LEU A 97 -4.74 6.70 -2.37
N PRO A 98 -3.64 6.58 -3.14
CA PRO A 98 -2.37 6.13 -2.59
C PRO A 98 -1.80 7.09 -1.54
N LEU A 99 -2.02 8.40 -1.66
CA LEU A 99 -1.63 9.34 -0.60
C LEU A 99 -2.44 9.10 0.67
N VAL A 100 -3.75 9.02 0.57
CA VAL A 100 -4.60 8.78 1.75
C VAL A 100 -4.26 7.45 2.40
N PHE A 101 -4.18 6.36 1.64
CA PHE A 101 -3.95 5.03 2.21
C PHE A 101 -2.50 4.78 2.63
N ASN A 102 -1.51 5.08 1.78
CA ASN A 102 -0.11 4.75 2.10
C ASN A 102 0.55 5.81 2.99
N VAL A 103 0.32 7.10 2.73
CA VAL A 103 0.95 8.19 3.50
C VAL A 103 0.20 8.40 4.79
N VAL A 104 -1.09 8.74 4.72
CA VAL A 104 -1.84 9.18 5.91
C VAL A 104 -2.20 8.00 6.81
N ILE A 105 -2.89 6.99 6.27
CA ILE A 105 -3.42 5.89 7.08
C ILE A 105 -2.29 4.93 7.47
N TRP A 106 -1.64 4.29 6.49
CA TRP A 106 -0.64 3.26 6.75
C TRP A 106 0.66 3.83 7.33
N GLY A 107 1.21 4.86 6.70
CA GLY A 107 2.42 5.53 7.17
C GLY A 107 2.22 6.16 8.56
N GLY A 108 1.11 6.86 8.77
CA GLY A 108 0.75 7.41 10.08
C GLY A 108 0.63 6.31 11.15
N PHE A 109 -0.05 5.20 10.83
CA PHE A 109 -0.18 4.05 11.72
C PHE A 109 1.18 3.42 12.06
N LEU A 110 2.03 3.16 11.08
CA LEU A 110 3.38 2.61 11.30
C LEU A 110 4.22 3.51 12.20
N GLY A 111 4.22 4.81 11.91
CA GLY A 111 4.97 5.80 12.68
C GLY A 111 4.54 5.84 14.14
N TRP A 112 3.23 5.81 14.39
CA TRP A 112 2.66 5.75 15.74
C TRP A 112 2.95 4.42 16.45
N TYR A 113 2.76 3.30 15.75
CA TYR A 113 2.94 1.96 16.31
C TYR A 113 4.40 1.72 16.74
N CYS A 114 5.36 2.02 15.86
CA CYS A 114 6.78 1.86 16.16
C CYS A 114 7.28 2.87 17.21
N GLN A 115 6.67 4.05 17.31
CA GLN A 115 7.02 5.02 18.36
C GLN A 115 6.75 4.45 19.76
N GLY A 116 5.69 3.64 19.92
CA GLY A 116 5.46 2.90 21.16
C GLY A 116 6.55 1.87 21.46
N SER A 117 7.13 1.25 20.42
CA SER A 117 8.24 0.29 20.55
C SER A 117 9.58 0.97 20.88
N ASP A 118 9.84 2.15 20.31
CA ASP A 118 11.07 2.92 20.59
C ASP A 118 11.14 3.39 22.04
N LEU A 119 9.98 3.69 22.65
CA LEU A 119 9.88 4.03 24.07
C LEU A 119 10.12 2.84 25.00
N ALA A 120 9.95 1.61 24.52
CA ALA A 120 10.12 0.38 25.28
C ALA A 120 11.53 -0.23 25.14
N ALA A 121 12.30 0.17 24.13
CA ALA A 121 13.68 -0.29 23.93
C ALA A 121 14.65 0.54 24.80
N PRO A 122 15.47 -0.09 25.67
CA PRO A 122 16.50 0.64 26.39
C PRO A 122 17.48 1.23 25.39
N SER A 123 17.65 2.56 25.45
CA SER A 123 18.57 3.30 24.58
C SER A 123 20.02 2.88 24.85
N PHE A 124 20.49 1.84 24.16
CA PHE A 124 21.92 1.66 23.99
C PHE A 124 22.34 2.58 22.85
N ARG A 125 22.87 3.73 23.25
CA ARG A 125 23.45 4.78 22.41
C ARG A 125 24.65 4.26 21.63
#